data_AF-A0A7H8JY34-F1
#
_entry.id   AF-A0A7H8JY34-F1
#
_cell.length_a   1.000
_cell.length_b   1.000
_cell.length_c   1.000
_cell.angle_alpha   90.00
_cell.angle_beta   90.00
_cell.angle_gamma   90.00
#
_symmetry.space_group_name_H-M   'P 1'
#
loop_
_entity.id
_entity.type
_entity.pdbx_description
1 polymer ?
#
loop_
_entity_poly.entity_id
_entity_poly.type
_entity_poly.pdbx_seq_one_letter_code
_entity_poly.pdbx_strand_id
1 'polypeptide(L)'
;MGEYTKIDDLEVIRSMGQGLTEIKAAFDGLDKLKGQYEDDFGEHDLAWQFGDFAGNWDHHREELGEEVKRLGEIAKGAAKTYDEVDRELAKALRESDRKAADKKKGKS
;
A
#
# COMPACT_ATOMS: atom_id res chain seq x y z
N MET A 1 30.79 10.25 0.44
CA MET A 1 29.88 9.40 1.25
C MET A 1 28.63 10.20 1.59
N GLY A 2 28.00 10.79 0.58
CA GLY A 2 26.88 11.72 0.73
C GLY A 2 25.73 11.25 -0.14
N GLU A 3 24.51 11.61 0.28
CA GLU A 3 23.27 11.48 -0.51
C GLU A 3 22.65 10.09 -0.68
N TYR A 4 22.84 9.16 0.27
CA TYR A 4 21.69 8.32 0.63
C TYR A 4 20.87 9.12 1.64
N THR A 5 20.16 10.09 1.08
CA THR A 5 19.06 10.86 1.66
C THR A 5 18.35 10.00 2.68
N LYS A 6 18.14 10.51 3.91
CA LYS A 6 17.22 9.90 4.87
C LYS A 6 15.88 9.76 4.16
N ILE A 7 15.65 8.60 3.58
CA ILE A 7 14.35 8.18 3.12
C ILE A 7 13.54 8.17 4.41
N ASP A 8 12.50 9.01 4.48
CA ASP A 8 11.57 8.95 5.58
C ASP A 8 10.81 7.63 5.46
N ASP A 9 11.20 6.64 6.26
CA ASP A 9 10.62 5.30 6.24
C ASP A 9 9.08 5.36 6.35
N LEU A 10 8.55 6.37 7.05
CA LEU A 10 7.11 6.62 7.14
C LEU A 10 6.50 7.01 5.79
N GLU A 11 7.19 7.85 5.01
CA GLU A 11 6.77 8.24 3.66
C GLU A 11 6.81 7.04 2.71
N VAL A 12 7.83 6.18 2.81
CA VAL A 12 7.92 4.96 1.99
C VAL A 12 6.79 3.99 2.28
N ILE A 13 6.53 3.70 3.56
CA ILE A 13 5.47 2.76 3.95
C ILE A 13 4.09 3.30 3.52
N ARG A 14 3.88 4.62 3.63
CA ARG A 14 2.65 5.27 3.17
C ARG A 14 2.50 5.15 1.65
N SER A 15 3.56 5.48 0.91
CA SER A 15 3.60 5.38 -0.55
C SER A 15 3.38 3.95 -1.03
N MET A 16 3.95 2.95 -0.34
CA MET A 16 3.73 1.53 -0.61
C MET A 16 2.25 1.15 -0.44
N GLY A 17 1.61 1.56 0.65
CA GLY A 17 0.18 1.30 0.87
C GLY A 17 -0.71 1.92 -0.20
N GLN A 18 -0.35 3.09 -0.71
CA GLN A 18 -1.05 3.73 -1.81
C GLN A 18 -0.84 2.98 -3.13
N GLY A 19 0.42 2.69 -3.50
CA GLY A 19 0.75 1.97 -4.73
C GLY A 19 0.10 0.59 -4.81
N LEU A 20 0.05 -0.15 -3.70
CA LEU A 20 -0.67 -1.44 -3.63
C LEU A 20 -2.18 -1.27 -3.86
N THR A 21 -2.78 -0.18 -3.36
CA THR A 21 -4.19 0.11 -3.61
C THR A 21 -4.44 0.39 -5.10
N GLU A 22 -3.53 1.12 -5.75
CA GLU A 22 -3.59 1.44 -7.18
C GLU A 22 -3.41 0.19 -8.05
N ILE A 23 -2.48 -0.71 -7.69
CA ILE A 23 -2.30 -2.02 -8.36
C ILE A 23 -3.59 -2.83 -8.27
N LYS A 24 -4.22 -2.89 -7.10
CA LYS A 24 -5.50 -3.60 -6.95
C LYS A 24 -6.59 -3.00 -7.84
N ALA A 25 -6.69 -1.67 -7.92
CA ALA A 25 -7.65 -1.02 -8.78
C ALA A 25 -7.39 -1.27 -10.28
N ALA A 26 -6.11 -1.31 -10.67
CA ALA A 26 -5.72 -1.70 -12.03
C ALA A 26 -6.08 -3.16 -12.33
N PHE A 27 -5.88 -4.04 -11.35
CA PHE A 27 -6.36 -5.42 -11.41
C PHE A 27 -7.85 -5.39 -11.66
N ASP A 28 -8.69 -4.86 -10.76
CA ASP A 28 -10.15 -4.76 -10.89
C ASP A 28 -10.62 -4.24 -12.28
N GLY A 29 -9.89 -3.31 -12.89
CA GLY A 29 -10.19 -2.78 -14.21
C GLY A 29 -10.10 -3.79 -15.37
N LEU A 30 -9.25 -4.82 -15.25
CA LEU A 30 -9.05 -5.84 -16.30
C LEU A 30 -10.26 -6.77 -16.49
N ASP A 31 -11.18 -6.85 -15.53
CA ASP A 31 -12.42 -7.63 -15.68
C ASP A 31 -13.26 -7.14 -16.87
N LYS A 32 -13.12 -5.86 -17.23
CA LYS A 32 -13.79 -5.24 -18.38
C LYS A 32 -13.38 -5.82 -19.73
N LEU A 33 -12.24 -6.51 -19.82
CA LEU A 33 -11.75 -7.13 -21.05
C LEU A 33 -12.39 -8.51 -21.31
N LYS A 34 -13.02 -9.12 -20.29
CA LYS A 34 -13.62 -10.44 -20.39
C LYS A 34 -14.79 -10.43 -21.38
N GLY A 35 -14.87 -11.46 -22.22
CA GLY A 35 -15.93 -11.60 -23.23
C GLY A 35 -15.82 -10.67 -24.45
N GLN A 36 -14.80 -9.79 -24.53
CA GLN A 36 -14.64 -8.91 -25.70
C GLN A 36 -14.04 -9.59 -26.93
N TYR A 37 -13.35 -10.72 -26.74
CA TYR A 37 -12.55 -11.37 -27.79
C TYR A 37 -13.03 -12.78 -28.15
N GLU A 38 -14.05 -13.32 -27.47
CA GLU A 38 -14.50 -14.70 -27.69
C GLU A 38 -15.05 -14.90 -29.12
N ASP A 39 -15.76 -13.90 -29.65
CA ASP A 39 -16.33 -13.92 -31.00
C ASP A 39 -15.29 -13.64 -32.11
N ASP A 40 -14.09 -13.16 -31.76
CA ASP A 40 -13.02 -12.87 -32.73
C ASP A 40 -12.26 -14.13 -33.15
N PHE A 41 -12.43 -15.25 -32.43
CA PHE A 41 -11.76 -16.51 -32.75
C PHE A 41 -12.58 -17.33 -33.76
N GLY A 42 -12.06 -17.46 -34.98
CA GLY A 42 -12.68 -18.26 -36.04
C GLY A 42 -12.53 -19.79 -35.89
N GLU A 43 -11.73 -20.26 -34.93
CA GLU A 43 -11.48 -21.68 -34.65
C GLU A 43 -11.99 -22.05 -33.25
N HIS A 44 -12.85 -23.08 -33.19
CA HIS A 44 -13.52 -23.52 -31.96
C HIS A 44 -12.56 -23.98 -30.86
N ASP A 45 -11.50 -24.72 -31.22
CA ASP A 45 -10.54 -25.25 -30.23
C ASP A 45 -9.69 -24.13 -29.61
N LEU A 46 -9.32 -23.13 -30.41
CA LEU A 46 -8.62 -21.94 -29.93
C LEU A 46 -9.50 -21.10 -29.01
N ALA A 47 -10.79 -20.91 -29.37
CA ALA A 47 -11.75 -20.22 -28.52
C ALA A 47 -11.92 -20.93 -27.16
N TRP A 48 -11.98 -22.27 -27.16
CA TRP A 48 -12.09 -23.05 -25.93
C TRP A 48 -10.86 -22.91 -25.03
N GLN A 49 -9.65 -23.03 -25.59
CA GLN A 49 -8.40 -22.83 -24.83
C GLN A 49 -8.27 -21.42 -24.29
N PHE A 50 -8.69 -20.41 -25.06
CA PHE A 50 -8.69 -19.02 -24.62
C PHE A 50 -9.69 -18.79 -23.48
N GLY A 51 -10.87 -19.41 -23.55
CA GLY A 51 -11.86 -19.37 -22.48
C GLY A 51 -11.36 -19.98 -21.17
N ASP A 52 -10.68 -21.14 -21.23
CA ASP A 52 -10.07 -21.79 -20.06
C ASP A 52 -8.98 -20.90 -19.44
N PHE A 53 -8.10 -20.33 -20.28
CA PHE A 53 -7.10 -19.36 -19.84
C PHE A 53 -7.75 -18.14 -19.17
N ALA A 54 -8.77 -17.54 -19.79
CA ALA A 54 -9.45 -16.35 -19.28
C ALA A 54 -10.13 -16.62 -17.94
N GLY A 55 -10.77 -17.79 -17.79
CA GLY A 55 -11.39 -18.23 -16.53
C GLY A 55 -10.35 -18.43 -15.42
N ASN A 56 -9.26 -19.14 -15.71
CA ASN A 56 -8.21 -19.38 -14.72
C ASN A 56 -7.47 -18.08 -14.34
N TRP A 57 -7.23 -17.21 -15.32
CA TRP A 57 -6.68 -15.87 -15.10
C TRP A 57 -7.56 -15.02 -14.19
N ASP A 58 -8.87 -15.03 -14.41
CA ASP A 58 -9.83 -14.26 -13.61
C ASP A 58 -9.77 -14.66 -12.14
N HIS A 59 -9.82 -15.98 -11.87
CA HIS A 59 -9.73 -16.52 -10.51
C HIS A 59 -8.43 -16.13 -9.81
N HIS A 60 -7.27 -16.37 -10.44
CA HIS A 60 -5.99 -16.05 -9.84
C HIS A 60 -5.75 -14.54 -9.69
N ARG A 61 -6.28 -13.73 -10.62
CA ARG A 61 -6.23 -12.27 -10.52
C ARG A 61 -7.04 -11.76 -9.33
N GLU A 62 -8.22 -12.31 -9.08
CA GLU A 62 -9.03 -11.95 -7.91
C GLU A 62 -8.29 -12.29 -6.61
N GLU A 63 -7.72 -13.50 -6.52
CA GLU A 63 -6.94 -13.94 -5.37
C GLU A 63 -5.73 -13.01 -5.12
N LEU A 64 -4.94 -12.74 -6.16
CA LEU A 64 -3.78 -11.85 -6.08
C LEU A 64 -4.20 -10.40 -5.74
N GLY A 65 -5.33 -9.93 -6.28
CA GLY A 65 -5.89 -8.61 -5.96
C GLY A 65 -6.25 -8.46 -4.48
N GLU A 66 -6.85 -9.48 -3.87
CA GLU A 66 -7.16 -9.48 -2.44
C GLU A 66 -5.90 -9.57 -1.56
N GLU A 67 -4.87 -10.30 -1.99
CA GLU A 67 -3.57 -10.30 -1.30
C GLU A 67 -2.89 -8.94 -1.35
N VAL A 68 -2.87 -8.29 -2.51
CA VAL A 68 -2.32 -6.94 -2.69
C VAL A 68 -3.06 -5.93 -1.80
N LYS A 69 -4.40 -6.02 -1.74
CA LYS A 69 -5.22 -5.21 -0.84
C LYS A 69 -4.85 -5.42 0.62
N ARG A 70 -4.76 -6.68 1.08
CA ARG A 70 -4.36 -7.02 2.46
C ARG A 70 -3.00 -6.42 2.79
N LEU A 71 -2.02 -6.55 1.89
CA LEU A 71 -0.69 -5.97 2.09
C LEU A 71 -0.74 -4.43 2.17
N GLY A 72 -1.56 -3.79 1.32
CA GLY A 72 -1.77 -2.36 1.34
C GLY A 72 -2.40 -1.86 2.65
N GLU A 73 -3.36 -2.59 3.21
CA GLU A 73 -3.97 -2.30 4.52
C GLU A 73 -2.96 -2.43 5.66
N ILE A 74 -2.12 -3.47 5.64
CA ILE A 74 -1.03 -3.66 6.62
C ILE A 74 -0.05 -2.49 6.56
N ALA A 75 0.38 -2.08 5.36
CA ALA A 75 1.29 -0.96 5.17
C ALA A 75 0.70 0.35 5.72
N LYS A 76 -0.56 0.66 5.38
CA LYS A 76 -1.26 1.84 5.91
C LYS A 76 -1.38 1.79 7.44
N GLY A 77 -1.68 0.62 8.01
CA GLY A 77 -1.73 0.40 9.45
C GLY A 77 -0.38 0.68 10.11
N ALA A 78 0.70 0.12 9.58
CA ALA A 78 2.06 0.35 10.08
C ALA A 78 2.45 1.83 10.05
N ALA A 79 2.22 2.51 8.92
CA ALA A 79 2.49 3.95 8.80
C ALA A 79 1.73 4.77 9.85
N LYS A 80 0.45 4.46 10.07
CA LYS A 80 -0.36 5.14 11.11
C LYS A 80 0.23 4.93 12.50
N THR A 81 0.59 3.70 12.85
CA THR A 81 1.16 3.39 14.16
C THR A 81 2.50 4.08 14.39
N TYR A 82 3.38 4.12 13.38
CA TYR A 82 4.66 4.83 13.49
C TYR A 82 4.46 6.33 13.70
N ASP A 83 3.58 6.98 12.93
CA ASP A 83 3.25 8.42 13.11
C ASP A 83 2.67 8.71 14.50
N GLU A 84 1.82 7.84 15.03
CA GLU A 84 1.27 7.98 16.38
C GLU A 84 2.36 7.90 17.46
N VAL A 85 3.22 6.88 17.39
CA VAL A 85 4.34 6.70 18.33
C VAL A 85 5.31 7.88 18.28
N ASP A 86 5.66 8.35 17.08
CA ASP A 86 6.57 9.49 16.90
C ASP A 86 5.98 10.78 17.48
N ARG A 87 4.67 11.01 17.32
CA ARG A 87 3.97 12.16 17.90
C ARG A 87 3.96 12.10 19.43
N GLU A 88 3.68 10.94 20.01
CA GLU A 88 3.67 10.75 21.46
C GLU A 88 5.07 10.97 22.06
N LEU A 89 6.11 10.41 21.42
CA LEU A 89 7.49 10.60 21.83
C LEU A 89 7.91 12.07 21.74
N ALA A 90 7.63 12.73 20.62
CA ALA A 90 7.93 14.15 20.44
C ALA A 90 7.22 15.03 21.48
N LYS A 91 5.97 14.70 21.83
CA LYS A 91 5.22 15.38 22.89
C LYS A 91 5.88 15.19 24.25
N ALA A 92 6.24 13.96 24.62
CA ALA A 92 6.89 13.65 25.89
C ALA A 92 8.26 14.35 26.05
N LEU A 93 9.05 14.42 24.97
CA LEU A 93 10.32 15.15 24.95
C LEU A 93 10.10 16.66 25.16
N ARG A 94 9.18 17.28 24.41
CA ARG A 94 8.85 18.71 24.55
C ARG A 94 8.35 19.07 25.94
N GLU A 95 7.53 18.22 26.55
CA GLU A 95 7.05 18.40 27.92
C GLU A 95 8.19 18.31 28.93
N SER A 96 9.12 17.37 28.73
CA SER A 96 10.30 17.20 29.59
C SER A 96 11.24 18.41 29.50
N ASP A 97 11.49 18.92 28.28
CA ASP A 97 12.29 20.12 28.04
C ASP A 97 11.68 21.36 28.70
N ARG A 98 10.35 21.51 28.59
CA ARG A 98 9.62 22.61 29.25
C ARG A 98 9.76 22.54 30.77
N LYS A 99 9.55 21.36 31.37
CA LYS A 99 9.73 21.14 32.82
C LYS A 99 11.16 21.46 33.27
N ALA A 100 12.16 21.14 32.46
CA ALA A 100 13.56 21.47 32.75
C ALA A 100 13.82 22.98 32.72
N ALA A 101 13.26 23.68 31.73
CA ALA A 101 13.38 25.13 31.60
C ALA A 101 12.72 25.88 32.78
N ASP A 102 11.53 25.45 33.20
CA ASP A 102 10.80 26.06 34.33
C ASP A 102 11.56 25.91 35.65
N LYS A 103 12.16 24.73 35.90
CA LYS A 103 13.04 24.50 37.06
C LYS A 103 14.26 25.42 37.08
N LYS A 104 14.77 25.80 35.90
CA LYS A 104 15.95 26.67 35.76
C LYS A 104 15.61 28.14 36.06
N LYS A 105 14.41 28.60 35.68
CA LYS A 105 13.92 29.97 35.96
C LYS A 105 13.56 30.19 37.43
N GLY A 106 13.01 29.19 38.12
CA GLY A 106 12.66 29.30 39.54
C GLY A 106 13.85 29.28 40.52
N LYS A 107 15.07 29.08 40.02
CA LYS A 107 16.32 29.06 40.80
C LYS A 107 17.15 30.34 40.67
N SER A 108 16.67 31.32 39.89
CA SER A 108 17.36 32.58 39.59
C SER A 108 16.68 33.79 40.22
#